data_AF-A0A382E3A3-F1
#
_entry.id   AF-A0A382E3A3-F1
#
_cell.length_a   1.000
_cell.length_b   1.000
_cell.length_c   1.000
_cell.angle_alpha   90.00
_cell.angle_beta   90.00
_cell.angle_gamma   90.00
#
_symmetry.space_group_name_H-M   'P 1'
#
loop_
_entity.id
_entity.type
_entity.pdbx_description
1 polymer ?
#
loop_
_entity_poly.entity_id
_entity_poly.type
_entity_poly.pdbx_seq_one_letter_code
_entity_poly.pdbx_strand_id
1 'polypeptide(L)'
;MTKYDRMHARKEQRRAEREKERKEKEEGKSKKRAVYRKDGQGNIILWGWLKVTWVAIGMIIAIIAITSFLAFALIMNDEEFRDENCKNPFCQLFVDMSDPNENIPFVPDENNYTPIPEDEKNWTPIPEAEARSDDEPVCYSPACKKKYEEESTTKTGGDSEYEQHQEIRETELDRINNLIKELKEEIVTLEEDIDKLHDEIPQMELDWKQQEKDEKSGDGKLQSMEYNLEKLKKEYRQAYDDSRTSGDIDDAKLLKDEYNAYKKLYEDALEKYAEDTEKTIELETGYEEARDELEIMMEELVDLKDNLELLKIEMWKAKQSNQFISIRLSGTCIVLIENGYPNNCPTYQELKDAFDNTDPRISGGFSPSESGNDIRRDVPPMEKHWLYYEQLPNWKIITVDPHPYLMQKGLLIDVAPMTVKSVHKPSIAQDCDDPDKAIGCEYDVQYDIVIDKYCGHASVSPDLKSIGEAIKQLMKDCHNENTKELDLSWKKLITMPIYDPYRVY
;
A
#
# COMPACT_ATOMS: atom_id res chain seq x y z
N MET A 1 13.69 1.08 20.95
CA MET A 1 13.98 1.26 19.52
C MET A 1 12.74 1.81 18.86
N THR A 2 12.81 3.07 18.46
CA THR A 2 11.77 3.71 17.65
C THR A 2 11.71 3.05 16.26
N LYS A 3 10.63 3.26 15.50
CA LYS A 3 10.55 2.78 14.10
C LYS A 3 11.70 3.35 13.25
N TYR A 4 12.13 4.58 13.55
CA TYR A 4 13.31 5.25 12.99
C TYR A 4 14.62 4.49 13.28
N ASP A 5 14.84 4.03 14.51
CA ASP A 5 16.05 3.24 14.85
C ASP A 5 16.10 1.90 14.09
N ARG A 6 14.93 1.27 13.86
CA ARG A 6 14.83 0.01 13.11
C ARG A 6 15.09 0.22 11.61
N MET A 7 14.66 1.37 11.08
CA MET A 7 14.92 1.78 9.70
C MET A 7 16.41 2.09 9.49
N HIS A 8 17.04 2.85 10.39
CA HIS A 8 18.47 3.13 10.33
C HIS A 8 19.31 1.85 10.44
N ALA A 9 18.92 0.89 11.29
CA ALA A 9 19.59 -0.41 11.37
C ALA A 9 19.42 -1.24 10.08
N ARG A 10 18.26 -1.19 9.42
CA ARG A 10 18.06 -1.81 8.09
C ARG A 10 18.87 -1.13 7.00
N LYS A 11 19.01 0.21 7.06
CA LYS A 11 19.84 1.03 6.15
C LYS A 11 21.32 0.65 6.28
N GLU A 12 21.82 0.51 7.51
CA GLU A 12 23.20 0.07 7.75
C GLU A 12 23.42 -1.39 7.35
N GLN A 13 22.45 -2.28 7.59
CA GLN A 13 22.54 -3.68 7.16
C GLN A 13 22.55 -3.82 5.63
N ARG A 14 21.64 -3.14 4.91
CA ARG A 14 21.62 -3.18 3.43
C ARG A 14 22.89 -2.55 2.83
N ARG A 15 23.41 -1.45 3.40
CA ARG A 15 24.70 -0.88 2.98
C ARG A 15 25.85 -1.85 3.21
N ALA A 16 25.92 -2.49 4.37
CA ALA A 16 26.97 -3.46 4.70
C ALA A 16 26.90 -4.74 3.84
N GLU A 17 25.70 -5.18 3.47
CA GLU A 17 25.47 -6.36 2.62
C GLU A 17 25.84 -6.06 1.15
N ARG A 18 25.51 -4.87 0.64
CA ARG A 18 25.90 -4.42 -0.70
C ARG A 18 27.40 -4.10 -0.82
N GLU A 19 28.03 -3.57 0.23
CA GLU A 19 29.48 -3.37 0.25
C GLU A 19 30.25 -4.71 0.24
N LYS A 20 29.67 -5.76 0.82
CA LYS A 20 30.18 -7.13 0.69
C LYS A 20 30.03 -7.66 -0.73
N GLU A 21 28.87 -7.48 -1.37
CA GLU A 21 28.68 -7.88 -2.78
C GLU A 21 29.62 -7.13 -3.73
N ARG A 22 29.90 -5.85 -3.48
CA ARG A 22 30.91 -5.06 -4.24
C ARG A 22 32.29 -5.69 -4.13
N LYS A 23 32.75 -6.02 -2.92
CA LYS A 23 34.05 -6.69 -2.69
C LYS A 23 34.11 -8.05 -3.37
N GLU A 24 33.03 -8.83 -3.35
CA GLU A 24 32.98 -10.12 -4.05
C GLU A 24 32.98 -9.98 -5.59
N LYS A 25 32.31 -8.97 -6.14
CA LYS A 25 32.31 -8.68 -7.60
C LYS A 25 33.68 -8.18 -8.08
N GLU A 26 34.36 -7.34 -7.29
CA GLU A 26 35.74 -6.88 -7.57
C GLU A 26 36.74 -8.05 -7.53
N GLU A 27 36.64 -8.94 -6.54
CA GLU A 27 37.48 -10.13 -6.46
C GLU A 27 37.20 -11.14 -7.60
N GLY A 28 35.94 -11.25 -8.04
CA GLY A 28 35.50 -12.11 -9.14
C GLY A 28 35.95 -11.65 -10.53
N LYS A 29 35.99 -10.34 -10.79
CA LYS A 29 36.43 -9.77 -12.09
C LYS A 29 37.93 -9.99 -12.35
N SER A 30 38.76 -10.21 -11.32
CA SER A 30 40.20 -10.51 -11.47
C SER A 30 40.54 -11.90 -12.05
N LYS A 31 39.55 -12.80 -12.20
CA LYS A 31 39.75 -14.21 -12.61
C LYS A 31 38.99 -14.61 -13.89
N LYS A 32 38.97 -13.80 -14.95
CA LYS A 32 38.54 -14.29 -16.27
C LYS A 32 39.69 -14.99 -17.01
N ARG A 33 39.83 -16.31 -16.79
CA ARG A 33 40.63 -17.17 -17.69
C ARG A 33 39.87 -17.37 -19.01
N ALA A 34 40.60 -17.37 -20.13
CA ALA A 34 40.08 -17.54 -21.48
C ALA A 34 39.10 -18.73 -21.60
N VAL A 35 37.93 -18.44 -22.19
CA VAL A 35 36.70 -19.26 -22.16
C VAL A 35 36.68 -20.38 -23.21
N TYR A 36 37.63 -20.39 -24.17
CA TYR A 36 37.69 -21.45 -25.18
C TYR A 36 39.12 -21.77 -25.65
N ARG A 37 39.34 -23.02 -26.07
CA ARG A 37 40.57 -23.53 -26.69
C ARG A 37 40.22 -24.52 -27.81
N LYS A 38 40.92 -24.46 -28.95
CA LYS A 38 40.83 -25.49 -30.00
C LYS A 38 41.81 -26.64 -29.74
N ASP A 39 41.39 -27.87 -30.00
CA ASP A 39 42.29 -29.04 -30.00
C ASP A 39 42.95 -29.27 -31.37
N GLY A 40 43.97 -30.14 -31.43
CA GLY A 40 44.70 -30.45 -32.67
C GLY A 40 43.87 -31.18 -33.74
N GLN A 41 42.60 -31.46 -33.48
CA GLN A 41 41.65 -32.08 -34.40
C GLN A 41 40.54 -31.11 -34.85
N GLY A 42 40.59 -29.84 -34.43
CA GLY A 42 39.65 -28.80 -34.85
C GLY A 42 38.35 -28.74 -34.05
N ASN A 43 38.25 -29.42 -32.90
CA ASN A 43 37.10 -29.32 -32.00
C ASN A 43 37.24 -28.11 -31.06
N ILE A 44 36.11 -27.53 -30.66
CA ILE A 44 36.06 -26.38 -29.76
C ILE A 44 35.84 -26.91 -28.33
N ILE A 45 36.77 -26.59 -27.42
CA ILE A 45 36.65 -26.89 -25.99
C ILE A 45 36.16 -25.62 -25.29
N LEU A 46 34.93 -25.66 -24.80
CA LEU A 46 34.33 -24.58 -24.00
C LEU A 46 34.53 -24.89 -22.51
N TRP A 47 34.94 -23.88 -21.75
CA TRP A 47 35.05 -23.92 -20.28
C TRP A 47 36.00 -25.00 -19.73
N GLY A 48 36.92 -25.51 -20.55
CA GLY A 48 37.94 -26.47 -20.13
C GLY A 48 37.48 -27.94 -19.99
N TRP A 49 36.18 -28.23 -20.07
CA TRP A 49 35.65 -29.60 -19.94
C TRP A 49 34.65 -30.00 -21.02
N LEU A 50 33.97 -29.06 -21.68
CA LEU A 50 32.95 -29.38 -22.68
C LEU A 50 33.56 -29.42 -24.08
N LYS A 51 33.64 -30.62 -24.68
CA LYS A 51 34.08 -30.82 -26.07
C LYS A 51 32.88 -30.77 -27.00
N VAL A 52 32.80 -29.73 -27.83
CA VAL A 52 31.75 -29.60 -28.84
C VAL A 52 32.34 -29.99 -30.20
N THR A 53 31.82 -31.08 -30.76
CA THR A 53 32.18 -31.57 -32.09
C THR A 53 31.34 -30.87 -33.16
N TRP A 54 31.85 -30.75 -34.38
CA TRP A 54 31.13 -30.14 -35.51
C TRP A 54 29.77 -30.81 -35.79
N VAL A 55 29.66 -32.12 -35.51
CA VAL A 55 28.40 -32.88 -35.64
C VAL A 55 27.37 -32.42 -34.61
N ALA A 56 27.78 -32.09 -33.39
CA ALA A 56 26.89 -31.59 -32.35
C ALA A 56 26.34 -30.19 -32.69
N ILE A 57 27.16 -29.32 -33.27
CA ILE A 57 26.73 -27.99 -33.74
C ILE A 57 25.69 -28.14 -34.87
N GLY A 58 25.94 -29.06 -35.82
CA GLY A 58 24.98 -29.36 -36.90
C GLY A 58 23.62 -29.85 -36.39
N MET A 59 23.59 -30.67 -35.34
CA MET A 59 22.35 -31.14 -34.70
C MET A 59 21.58 -30.00 -34.03
N ILE A 60 22.27 -29.09 -33.33
CA ILE A 60 21.61 -27.96 -32.66
C ILE A 60 20.96 -27.03 -33.69
N ILE A 61 21.66 -26.74 -34.80
CA ILE A 61 21.11 -25.92 -35.89
C ILE A 61 19.88 -26.59 -36.52
N ALA A 62 19.90 -27.91 -36.70
CA ALA A 62 18.76 -28.67 -37.22
C ALA A 62 17.53 -28.61 -36.31
N ILE A 63 17.72 -28.70 -34.98
CA ILE A 63 16.63 -28.60 -34.00
C ILE A 63 16.01 -27.20 -34.05
N ILE A 64 16.84 -26.15 -34.06
CA ILE A 64 16.36 -24.76 -34.12
C ILE A 64 15.53 -24.54 -35.39
N ALA A 65 16.00 -25.01 -36.55
CA ALA A 65 15.29 -24.90 -37.82
C ALA A 65 13.92 -25.62 -37.80
N ILE A 66 13.83 -26.80 -37.18
CA ILE A 66 12.56 -27.54 -37.04
C ILE A 66 11.60 -26.79 -36.10
N THR A 67 12.08 -26.26 -34.98
CA THR A 67 11.24 -25.50 -34.05
C THR A 67 10.72 -24.20 -34.66
N SER A 68 11.56 -23.48 -35.41
CA SER A 68 11.13 -22.27 -36.12
C SER A 68 10.12 -22.59 -37.22
N PHE A 69 10.29 -23.71 -37.94
CA PHE A 69 9.34 -24.15 -38.96
C PHE A 69 7.96 -24.51 -38.36
N LEU A 70 7.94 -25.21 -37.22
CA LEU A 70 6.68 -25.54 -36.52
C LEU A 70 5.98 -24.29 -35.96
N ALA A 71 6.73 -23.33 -35.42
CA ALA A 71 6.15 -22.05 -34.97
C ALA A 71 5.56 -21.26 -36.14
N PHE A 72 6.24 -21.25 -37.30
CA PHE A 72 5.75 -20.58 -38.50
C PHE A 72 4.52 -21.29 -39.11
N ALA A 73 4.46 -22.62 -39.02
CA ALA A 73 3.32 -23.42 -39.47
C ALA A 73 2.06 -23.21 -38.60
N LEU A 74 2.24 -22.92 -37.30
CA LEU A 74 1.12 -22.58 -36.40
C LEU A 74 0.58 -21.16 -36.66
N ILE A 75 1.44 -20.21 -37.05
CA ILE A 75 1.04 -18.83 -37.34
C ILE A 75 0.39 -18.70 -38.74
N MET A 76 0.78 -19.54 -39.70
CA MET A 76 0.26 -19.50 -41.07
C MET A 76 -1.05 -20.30 -41.27
N ASN A 77 -1.65 -20.84 -40.21
CA ASN A 77 -2.89 -21.60 -40.26
C ASN A 77 -4.04 -20.86 -39.56
N ASP A 78 -4.17 -19.55 -39.83
CA ASP A 78 -5.38 -18.79 -39.52
C ASP A 78 -6.45 -19.14 -40.58
N GLU A 79 -7.38 -20.02 -40.20
CA GLU A 79 -8.64 -20.15 -40.92
C GLU A 79 -9.51 -18.90 -40.67
N GLU A 80 -9.96 -18.32 -41.78
CA GLU A 80 -10.84 -17.16 -41.87
C GLU A 80 -12.11 -17.34 -41.01
N PHE A 81 -12.26 -16.51 -39.97
CA PHE A 81 -13.54 -16.29 -39.31
C PHE A 81 -14.45 -15.46 -40.24
N ARG A 82 -15.16 -16.16 -41.12
CA ARG A 82 -16.39 -15.67 -41.75
C ARG A 82 -17.59 -16.26 -41.02
N ASP A 83 -18.58 -15.41 -40.83
CA ASP A 83 -19.84 -15.65 -40.14
C ASP A 83 -20.54 -16.97 -40.56
N GLU A 84 -21.30 -17.52 -39.61
CA GLU A 84 -22.28 -18.59 -39.78
C GLU A 84 -21.73 -20.04 -39.86
N ASN A 85 -21.28 -20.57 -38.71
CA ASN A 85 -21.68 -21.88 -38.15
C ASN A 85 -20.65 -22.39 -37.14
N CYS A 86 -20.85 -22.09 -35.85
CA CYS A 86 -20.02 -22.65 -34.79
C CYS A 86 -20.43 -24.12 -34.51
N LYS A 87 -19.50 -25.05 -34.75
CA LYS A 87 -19.60 -26.49 -34.46
C LYS A 87 -18.84 -26.89 -33.18
N ASN A 88 -18.92 -26.08 -32.12
CA ASN A 88 -18.35 -26.41 -30.80
C ASN A 88 -19.48 -26.42 -29.74
N PRO A 89 -19.62 -27.48 -28.92
CA PRO A 89 -20.71 -27.61 -27.94
C PRO A 89 -20.74 -26.57 -26.81
N PHE A 90 -19.82 -25.60 -26.77
CA PHE A 90 -19.78 -24.54 -25.76
C PHE A 90 -20.45 -23.22 -26.17
N CYS A 91 -20.94 -23.09 -27.40
CA CYS A 91 -21.64 -21.86 -27.85
C CYS A 91 -23.14 -21.81 -27.50
N GLN A 92 -23.70 -22.84 -26.87
CA GLN A 92 -25.09 -22.84 -26.38
C GLN A 92 -25.24 -22.33 -24.93
N LEU A 93 -24.16 -21.95 -24.25
CA LEU A 93 -24.22 -21.59 -22.83
C LEU A 93 -24.41 -20.10 -22.53
N PHE A 94 -24.35 -19.22 -23.54
CA PHE A 94 -24.33 -17.76 -23.33
C PHE A 94 -25.22 -16.94 -24.28
N VAL A 95 -26.19 -17.56 -24.96
CA VAL A 95 -27.18 -16.83 -25.78
C VAL A 95 -28.58 -17.34 -25.46
N ASP A 96 -29.00 -17.20 -24.20
CA ASP A 96 -30.42 -17.07 -23.84
C ASP A 96 -30.53 -16.58 -22.39
N MET A 97 -30.53 -15.26 -22.17
CA MET A 97 -31.17 -14.65 -21.00
C MET A 97 -31.75 -13.30 -21.41
N SER A 98 -32.99 -13.42 -21.88
CA SER A 98 -34.02 -12.42 -21.83
C SER A 98 -34.17 -11.85 -20.41
N ASP A 99 -34.53 -10.58 -20.36
CA ASP A 99 -34.83 -9.76 -19.19
C ASP A 99 -35.73 -10.48 -18.17
N PRO A 100 -35.29 -10.69 -16.90
CA PRO A 100 -36.08 -11.41 -15.90
C PRO A 100 -37.24 -10.59 -15.32
N ASN A 101 -37.51 -9.37 -15.83
CA ASN A 101 -38.59 -8.52 -15.32
C ASN A 101 -39.87 -8.50 -16.17
N GLU A 102 -40.00 -9.29 -17.25
CA GLU A 102 -41.14 -9.08 -18.17
C GLU A 102 -42.43 -9.86 -17.86
N ASN A 103 -42.48 -10.81 -16.90
CA ASN A 103 -43.76 -11.43 -16.51
C ASN A 103 -43.73 -12.09 -15.13
N ILE A 104 -44.09 -11.37 -14.07
CA ILE A 104 -44.64 -11.98 -12.85
C ILE A 104 -45.84 -11.15 -12.38
N PRO A 105 -47.06 -11.73 -12.31
CA PRO A 105 -48.25 -11.03 -11.83
C PRO A 105 -48.26 -10.92 -10.29
N PHE A 106 -48.56 -9.72 -9.81
CA PHE A 106 -48.87 -9.40 -8.41
C PHE A 106 -50.24 -9.95 -7.99
N VAL A 107 -50.30 -10.82 -6.96
CA VAL A 107 -51.37 -10.95 -5.93
C VAL A 107 -50.78 -11.71 -4.71
N PRO A 108 -51.09 -11.35 -3.44
CA PRO A 108 -50.42 -11.88 -2.25
C PRO A 108 -51.09 -13.14 -1.70
N ASP A 109 -50.30 -14.03 -1.09
CA ASP A 109 -50.82 -15.08 -0.21
C ASP A 109 -50.26 -14.93 1.21
N GLU A 110 -51.20 -14.97 2.14
CA GLU A 110 -51.06 -14.92 3.59
C GLU A 110 -50.45 -16.23 4.16
N ASN A 111 -49.87 -16.10 5.36
CA ASN A 111 -49.57 -17.17 6.33
C ASN A 111 -48.30 -18.01 6.10
N ASN A 112 -47.18 -17.55 6.65
CA ASN A 112 -46.31 -18.44 7.43
C ASN A 112 -45.39 -17.64 8.37
N TYR A 113 -45.81 -17.50 9.64
CA TYR A 113 -44.95 -17.04 10.73
C TYR A 113 -44.04 -18.19 11.15
N THR A 114 -42.73 -18.03 11.00
CA THR A 114 -41.75 -18.76 11.81
C THR A 114 -41.44 -17.91 13.05
N PRO A 115 -41.53 -18.46 14.27
CA PRO A 115 -41.26 -17.71 15.50
C PRO A 115 -39.76 -17.41 15.64
N ILE A 116 -39.50 -16.21 16.14
CA ILE A 116 -38.18 -15.68 16.55
C ILE A 116 -37.58 -16.60 17.65
N PRO A 117 -36.28 -16.95 17.60
CA PRO A 117 -35.64 -17.72 18.65
C PRO A 117 -35.62 -16.95 19.99
N GLU A 118 -35.94 -17.62 21.10
CA GLU A 118 -36.08 -17.05 22.46
C GLU A 118 -34.75 -16.61 23.14
N ASP A 119 -33.73 -16.29 22.35
CA ASP A 119 -32.38 -15.99 22.84
C ASP A 119 -32.20 -14.48 23.16
N GLU A 120 -33.19 -13.65 22.84
CA GLU A 120 -33.18 -12.18 23.00
C GLU A 120 -33.35 -11.66 24.44
N LYS A 121 -33.47 -12.53 25.45
CA LYS A 121 -33.79 -12.10 26.83
C LYS A 121 -32.61 -11.71 27.72
N ASN A 122 -31.38 -11.73 27.21
CA ASN A 122 -30.19 -11.55 28.07
C ASN A 122 -29.16 -10.55 27.53
N TRP A 123 -29.61 -9.47 26.88
CA TRP A 123 -28.78 -8.27 26.72
C TRP A 123 -29.05 -7.31 27.87
N THR A 124 -28.02 -7.03 28.68
CA THR A 124 -28.09 -6.01 29.71
C THR A 124 -27.85 -4.64 29.04
N PRO A 125 -28.80 -3.69 29.15
CA PRO A 125 -28.53 -2.29 28.83
C PRO A 125 -27.27 -1.84 29.53
N ILE A 126 -26.45 -1.00 28.88
CA ILE A 126 -25.36 -0.32 29.57
C ILE A 126 -26.05 0.49 30.68
N PRO A 127 -25.87 0.15 31.96
CA PRO A 127 -26.53 0.91 33.01
C PRO A 127 -26.03 2.34 32.94
N GLU A 128 -26.88 3.34 33.21
CA GLU A 128 -26.47 4.76 33.33
C GLU A 128 -25.24 4.95 34.26
N ALA A 129 -24.95 3.97 35.12
CA ALA A 129 -23.81 3.90 36.02
C ALA A 129 -22.47 3.49 35.36
N GLU A 130 -22.45 2.78 34.23
CA GLU A 130 -21.20 2.46 33.50
C GLU A 130 -20.69 3.63 32.63
N ALA A 131 -21.53 4.66 32.44
CA ALA A 131 -21.13 5.95 31.87
C ALA A 131 -20.58 6.94 32.93
N ARG A 132 -20.35 6.48 34.17
CA ARG A 132 -19.87 7.26 35.33
C ARG A 132 -18.56 6.64 35.85
N SER A 133 -17.54 7.45 36.14
CA SER A 133 -16.31 6.99 36.80
C SER A 133 -16.46 6.98 38.33
N ASP A 134 -15.62 6.21 39.03
CA ASP A 134 -15.67 5.99 40.49
C ASP A 134 -15.41 7.25 41.36
N ASP A 135 -15.04 8.38 40.76
CA ASP A 135 -14.65 9.63 41.44
C ASP A 135 -15.65 10.79 41.17
N GLU A 136 -16.89 10.63 41.62
CA GLU A 136 -17.93 11.65 41.50
C GLU A 136 -17.87 12.69 42.66
N PRO A 137 -17.93 14.01 42.41
CA PRO A 137 -18.21 14.98 43.46
C PRO A 137 -19.71 14.98 43.82
N VAL A 138 -20.01 14.78 45.10
CA VAL A 138 -21.35 14.61 45.72
C VAL A 138 -22.35 15.79 45.48
N CYS A 139 -21.94 16.89 44.85
CA CYS A 139 -22.76 18.10 44.72
C CYS A 139 -22.46 18.93 43.46
N TYR A 140 -23.49 19.18 42.64
CA TYR A 140 -23.38 19.95 41.39
C TYR A 140 -24.01 21.36 41.42
N SER A 141 -24.56 21.83 42.55
CA SER A 141 -25.13 23.19 42.64
C SER A 141 -24.34 24.10 43.60
N PRO A 142 -24.25 25.43 43.34
CA PRO A 142 -23.61 26.39 44.25
C PRO A 142 -24.22 26.38 45.66
N ALA A 143 -25.51 26.06 45.78
CA ALA A 143 -26.21 25.92 47.05
C ALA A 143 -25.85 24.61 47.79
N CYS A 144 -25.53 23.53 47.06
CA CYS A 144 -25.04 22.27 47.60
C CYS A 144 -23.58 22.41 48.07
N LYS A 145 -22.72 23.07 47.27
CA LYS A 145 -21.36 23.45 47.67
C LYS A 145 -21.33 24.27 48.96
N LYS A 146 -22.19 25.28 49.10
CA LYS A 146 -22.24 26.12 50.31
C LYS A 146 -22.57 25.34 51.61
N LYS A 147 -23.34 24.25 51.49
CA LYS A 147 -23.70 23.38 52.62
C LYS A 147 -22.57 22.46 53.06
N TYR A 148 -21.68 22.07 52.14
CA TYR A 148 -20.51 21.23 52.42
C TYR A 148 -19.23 22.04 52.66
N GLU A 149 -19.11 23.24 52.09
CA GLU A 149 -18.02 24.20 52.34
C GLU A 149 -18.04 24.75 53.78
N GLU A 150 -19.20 24.77 54.44
CA GLU A 150 -19.29 25.09 55.87
C GLU A 150 -18.70 23.99 56.78
N GLU A 151 -18.47 22.77 56.26
CA GLU A 151 -17.84 21.65 56.99
C GLU A 151 -16.37 21.40 56.62
N SER A 152 -15.87 21.86 55.47
CA SER A 152 -14.48 21.66 55.05
C SER A 152 -13.71 22.99 54.92
N THR A 153 -12.98 23.34 55.98
CA THR A 153 -12.03 24.46 55.96
C THR A 153 -10.73 24.07 55.25
N THR A 154 -10.65 24.24 53.93
CA THR A 154 -9.38 24.61 53.26
C THR A 154 -9.63 25.14 51.85
N LYS A 155 -9.15 26.35 51.59
CA LYS A 155 -9.10 26.97 50.26
C LYS A 155 -7.97 26.35 49.42
N THR A 156 -8.26 26.09 48.15
CA THR A 156 -7.35 26.38 47.03
C THR A 156 -8.20 26.66 45.80
N GLY A 157 -8.07 27.87 45.25
CA GLY A 157 -8.57 28.18 43.92
C GLY A 157 -7.67 27.50 42.89
N GLY A 158 -8.21 26.54 42.17
CA GLY A 158 -7.64 25.99 40.96
C GLY A 158 -8.60 26.29 39.81
N ASP A 159 -8.05 26.61 38.64
CA ASP A 159 -8.80 26.79 37.40
C ASP A 159 -9.73 25.60 37.18
N SER A 160 -10.90 25.85 36.57
CA SER A 160 -11.92 24.79 36.46
C SER A 160 -11.39 23.64 35.60
N GLU A 161 -11.75 22.40 35.93
CA GLU A 161 -11.34 21.19 35.20
C GLU A 161 -11.57 21.29 33.67
N TYR A 162 -12.58 22.06 33.27
CA TYR A 162 -12.85 22.43 31.88
C TYR A 162 -11.72 23.25 31.21
N GLU A 163 -11.19 24.25 31.90
CA GLU A 163 -10.10 25.11 31.38
C GLU A 163 -8.80 24.32 31.23
N GLN A 164 -8.51 23.44 32.21
CA GLN A 164 -7.35 22.54 32.13
C GLN A 164 -7.47 21.57 30.94
N HIS A 165 -8.65 21.00 30.71
CA HIS A 165 -8.88 20.09 29.59
C HIS A 165 -8.80 20.81 28.22
N GLN A 166 -9.25 22.07 28.13
CA GLN A 166 -9.10 22.90 26.93
C GLN A 166 -7.62 23.21 26.65
N GLU A 167 -6.85 23.61 27.67
CA GLU A 167 -5.43 23.93 27.52
C GLU A 167 -4.60 22.72 27.08
N ILE A 168 -4.88 21.53 27.65
CA ILE A 168 -4.24 20.27 27.21
C ILE A 168 -4.58 19.96 25.75
N ARG A 169 -5.83 20.18 25.33
CA ARG A 169 -6.24 19.95 23.93
C ARG A 169 -5.56 20.93 22.97
N GLU A 170 -5.51 22.21 23.32
CA GLU A 170 -4.87 23.26 22.49
C GLU A 170 -3.38 23.01 22.33
N THR A 171 -2.67 22.68 23.43
CA THR A 171 -1.24 22.37 23.39
C THR A 171 -0.91 21.15 22.53
N GLU A 172 -1.72 20.09 22.59
CA GLU A 172 -1.53 18.91 21.74
C GLU A 172 -1.83 19.20 20.26
N LEU A 173 -2.86 20.00 19.97
CA LEU A 173 -3.15 20.46 18.60
C LEU A 173 -2.00 21.28 18.02
N ASP A 174 -1.41 22.18 18.80
CA ASP A 174 -0.25 22.96 18.37
C ASP A 174 0.97 22.08 18.11
N ARG A 175 1.21 21.08 18.97
CA ARG A 175 2.29 20.10 18.79
C ARG A 175 2.12 19.33 17.48
N ILE A 176 0.94 18.76 17.23
CA ILE A 176 0.65 18.00 16.02
C ILE A 176 0.72 18.89 14.78
N ASN A 177 0.20 20.12 14.84
CA ASN A 177 0.26 21.07 13.73
C ASN A 177 1.71 21.42 13.34
N ASN A 178 2.60 21.58 14.31
CA ASN A 178 4.01 21.85 14.02
C ASN A 178 4.69 20.64 13.36
N LEU A 179 4.45 19.42 13.87
CA LEU A 179 4.96 18.20 13.25
C LEU A 179 4.45 18.02 11.80
N ILE A 180 3.17 18.32 11.54
CA ILE A 180 2.60 18.28 10.19
C ILE A 180 3.29 19.28 9.25
N LYS A 181 3.67 20.46 9.74
CA LYS A 181 4.39 21.45 8.93
C LYS A 181 5.80 20.98 8.59
N GLU A 182 6.55 20.55 9.60
CA GLU A 182 7.92 20.03 9.42
C GLU A 182 7.94 18.88 8.42
N LEU A 183 7.04 17.90 8.59
CA LEU A 183 6.97 16.73 7.71
C LEU A 183 6.53 17.09 6.27
N LYS A 184 5.69 18.12 6.10
CA LYS A 184 5.32 18.61 4.76
C LYS A 184 6.51 19.27 4.05
N GLU A 185 7.30 20.04 4.78
CA GLU A 185 8.51 20.65 4.23
C GLU A 185 9.51 19.56 3.81
N GLU A 186 9.71 18.54 4.64
CA GLU A 186 10.56 17.39 4.34
C GLU A 186 10.09 16.61 3.10
N ILE A 187 8.79 16.34 2.99
CA ILE A 187 8.20 15.69 1.79
C ILE A 187 8.48 16.51 0.54
N VAL A 188 8.26 17.84 0.57
CA VAL A 188 8.49 18.69 -0.60
C VAL A 188 9.96 18.68 -1.01
N THR A 189 10.88 18.77 -0.05
CA THR A 189 12.32 18.72 -0.35
C THR A 189 12.73 17.39 -0.97
N LEU A 190 12.19 16.27 -0.46
CA LEU A 190 12.49 14.95 -0.98
C LEU A 190 11.87 14.73 -2.37
N GLU A 191 10.65 15.23 -2.62
CA GLU A 191 10.03 15.21 -3.96
C GLU A 191 10.89 15.99 -4.98
N GLU A 192 11.40 17.17 -4.60
CA GLU A 192 12.29 17.95 -5.47
C GLU A 192 13.61 17.22 -5.78
N ASP A 193 14.18 16.49 -4.82
CA ASP A 193 15.42 15.72 -5.03
C ASP A 193 15.18 14.45 -5.86
N ILE A 194 14.03 13.79 -5.67
CA ILE A 194 13.56 12.68 -6.52
C ILE A 194 13.40 13.15 -7.97
N ASP A 195 12.75 14.30 -8.19
CA ASP A 195 12.52 14.84 -9.53
C ASP A 195 13.85 15.15 -10.25
N LYS A 196 14.83 15.73 -9.53
CA LYS A 196 16.18 15.97 -10.08
C LYS A 196 16.85 14.67 -10.53
N LEU A 197 16.87 13.65 -9.66
CA LEU A 197 17.47 12.36 -10.01
C LEU A 197 16.72 11.67 -11.14
N HIS A 198 15.39 11.74 -11.14
CA HIS A 198 14.55 11.19 -12.20
C HIS A 198 14.84 11.84 -13.56
N ASP A 199 15.17 13.12 -13.60
CA ASP A 199 15.57 13.84 -14.81
C ASP A 199 17.03 13.57 -15.23
N GLU A 200 17.94 13.35 -14.28
CA GLU A 200 19.38 13.13 -14.54
C GLU A 200 19.70 11.69 -14.96
N ILE A 201 19.07 10.69 -14.35
CA ILE A 201 19.33 9.25 -14.61
C ILE A 201 19.20 8.88 -16.10
N PRO A 202 18.17 9.34 -16.85
CA PRO A 202 18.08 9.07 -18.29
C PRO A 202 19.28 9.58 -19.08
N GLN A 203 19.81 10.76 -18.71
CA GLN A 203 20.99 11.32 -19.37
C GLN A 203 22.24 10.51 -19.03
N MET A 204 22.41 10.11 -17.76
CA MET A 204 23.51 9.23 -17.34
C MET A 204 23.47 7.88 -18.07
N GLU A 205 22.28 7.30 -18.27
CA GLU A 205 22.10 6.06 -19.03
C GLU A 205 22.53 6.21 -20.49
N LEU A 206 22.17 7.33 -21.12
CA LEU A 206 22.56 7.64 -22.49
C LEU A 206 24.08 7.79 -22.62
N ASP A 207 24.71 8.53 -21.70
CA ASP A 207 26.15 8.77 -21.70
C ASP A 207 26.93 7.47 -21.49
N TRP A 208 26.49 6.63 -20.54
CA TRP A 208 27.05 5.29 -20.33
C TRP A 208 26.91 4.41 -21.57
N LYS A 209 25.70 4.28 -22.13
CA LYS A 209 25.45 3.45 -23.31
C LYS A 209 26.20 3.93 -24.56
N GLN A 210 26.42 5.24 -24.67
CA GLN A 210 27.20 5.79 -25.76
C GLN A 210 28.69 5.44 -25.60
N GLN A 211 29.25 5.63 -24.40
CA GLN A 211 30.63 5.26 -24.12
C GLN A 211 30.86 3.74 -24.28
N GLU A 212 29.91 2.89 -23.85
CA GLU A 212 30.00 1.43 -24.01
C GLU A 212 30.07 1.00 -25.49
N LYS A 213 29.35 1.72 -26.37
CA LYS A 213 29.44 1.48 -27.83
C LYS A 213 30.80 1.90 -28.38
N ASP A 214 31.32 3.03 -27.93
CA ASP A 214 32.62 3.54 -28.35
C ASP A 214 33.75 2.59 -27.90
N GLU A 215 33.67 2.05 -26.68
CA GLU A 215 34.58 1.02 -26.17
C GLU A 215 34.52 -0.26 -27.02
N LYS A 216 33.32 -0.80 -27.30
CA LYS A 216 33.15 -2.01 -28.14
C LYS A 216 33.72 -1.83 -29.56
N SER A 217 33.57 -0.63 -30.12
CA SER A 217 34.18 -0.27 -31.41
C SER A 217 35.71 -0.23 -31.31
N GLY A 218 36.23 0.29 -30.18
CA GLY A 218 37.65 0.30 -29.83
C GLY A 218 38.26 -1.10 -29.74
N ASP A 219 37.59 -2.05 -29.07
CA ASP A 219 38.05 -3.44 -28.94
C ASP A 219 38.22 -4.11 -30.32
N GLY A 220 37.25 -3.95 -31.21
CA GLY A 220 37.35 -4.47 -32.58
C GLY A 220 38.53 -3.89 -33.36
N LYS A 221 38.85 -2.61 -33.16
CA LYS A 221 40.04 -1.97 -33.74
C LYS A 221 41.33 -2.52 -33.13
N LEU A 222 41.36 -2.72 -31.80
CA LEU A 222 42.52 -3.24 -31.09
C LEU A 222 42.87 -4.66 -31.55
N GLN A 223 41.86 -5.53 -31.68
CA GLN A 223 42.00 -6.89 -32.21
C GLN A 223 42.56 -6.91 -33.64
N SER A 224 42.10 -5.99 -34.50
CA SER A 224 42.65 -5.83 -35.85
C SER A 224 44.11 -5.40 -35.83
N MET A 225 44.49 -4.50 -34.91
CA MET A 225 45.87 -4.07 -34.73
C MET A 225 46.75 -5.21 -34.20
N GLU A 226 46.27 -6.00 -33.24
CA GLU A 226 46.97 -7.18 -32.72
C GLU A 226 47.25 -8.19 -33.84
N TYR A 227 46.25 -8.50 -34.67
CA TYR A 227 46.42 -9.37 -35.84
C TYR A 227 47.50 -8.86 -36.81
N ASN A 228 47.50 -7.56 -37.13
CA ASN A 228 48.50 -6.96 -37.99
C ASN A 228 49.90 -6.97 -37.37
N LEU A 229 49.99 -6.74 -36.05
CA LEU A 229 51.25 -6.82 -35.31
C LEU A 229 51.84 -8.23 -35.36
N GLU A 230 51.01 -9.27 -35.18
CA GLU A 230 51.44 -10.67 -35.32
C GLU A 230 51.90 -11.00 -36.73
N LYS A 231 51.19 -10.49 -37.75
CA LYS A 231 51.55 -10.66 -39.15
C LYS A 231 52.91 -10.03 -39.46
N LEU A 232 53.13 -8.76 -39.11
CA LEU A 232 54.42 -8.08 -39.28
C LEU A 232 55.55 -8.80 -38.54
N LYS A 233 55.25 -9.30 -37.34
CA LYS A 233 56.21 -10.08 -36.53
C LYS A 233 56.63 -11.37 -37.23
N LYS A 234 55.70 -12.03 -37.91
CA LYS A 234 55.99 -13.23 -38.70
C LYS A 234 56.81 -12.89 -39.93
N GLU A 235 56.47 -11.82 -40.64
CA GLU A 235 57.13 -11.39 -41.87
C GLU A 235 58.61 -11.04 -41.66
N TYR A 236 58.95 -10.20 -40.66
CA TYR A 236 60.36 -9.87 -40.43
C TYR A 236 61.17 -11.08 -39.94
N ARG A 237 60.56 -11.98 -39.15
CA ARG A 237 61.24 -13.21 -38.68
C ARG A 237 61.56 -14.14 -39.84
N GLN A 238 60.60 -14.36 -40.73
CA GLN A 238 60.81 -15.14 -41.94
C GLN A 238 61.90 -14.52 -42.83
N ALA A 239 61.91 -13.19 -42.99
CA ALA A 239 62.96 -12.51 -43.75
C ALA A 239 64.37 -12.71 -43.16
N TYR A 240 64.51 -12.74 -41.83
CA TYR A 240 65.79 -13.11 -41.19
C TYR A 240 66.16 -14.57 -41.43
N ASP A 241 65.22 -15.50 -41.26
CA ASP A 241 65.46 -16.94 -41.41
C ASP A 241 65.83 -17.31 -42.86
N ASP A 242 65.26 -16.62 -43.85
CA ASP A 242 65.48 -16.86 -45.28
C ASP A 242 66.67 -16.07 -45.86
N SER A 243 67.28 -15.15 -45.09
CA SER A 243 68.38 -14.30 -45.55
C SER A 243 69.65 -15.10 -45.90
N ARG A 244 70.22 -14.86 -47.09
CA ARG A 244 71.44 -15.56 -47.56
C ARG A 244 72.58 -14.60 -47.89
N THR A 245 72.28 -13.33 -48.07
CA THR A 245 73.22 -12.28 -48.41
C THR A 245 73.13 -11.12 -47.43
N SER A 246 74.14 -10.24 -47.43
CA SER A 246 74.11 -9.04 -46.59
C SER A 246 72.98 -8.09 -46.96
N GLY A 247 72.55 -8.05 -48.23
CA GLY A 247 71.40 -7.26 -48.68
C GLY A 247 70.08 -7.77 -48.07
N ASP A 248 69.87 -9.10 -48.07
CA ASP A 248 68.68 -9.71 -47.47
C ASP A 248 68.57 -9.41 -45.95
N ILE A 249 69.71 -9.30 -45.27
CA ILE A 249 69.77 -8.92 -43.84
C ILE A 249 69.35 -7.46 -43.63
N ASP A 250 69.69 -6.57 -44.56
CA ASP A 250 69.31 -5.15 -44.47
C ASP A 250 67.81 -4.96 -44.77
N ASP A 251 67.24 -5.73 -45.70
CA ASP A 251 65.79 -5.77 -45.95
C ASP A 251 65.02 -6.32 -44.73
N ALA A 252 65.55 -7.36 -44.07
CA ALA A 252 64.96 -7.89 -42.83
C ALA A 252 65.02 -6.88 -41.66
N LYS A 253 66.03 -6.00 -41.61
CA LYS A 253 66.09 -4.90 -40.62
C LYS A 253 65.00 -3.85 -40.89
N LEU A 254 64.76 -3.49 -42.15
CA LEU A 254 63.67 -2.57 -42.52
C LEU A 254 62.31 -3.07 -42.02
N LEU A 255 61.99 -4.35 -42.27
CA LEU A 255 60.76 -4.97 -41.78
C LEU A 255 60.68 -5.00 -40.24
N LYS A 256 61.81 -5.16 -39.56
CA LYS A 256 61.87 -5.08 -38.09
C LYS A 256 61.59 -3.67 -37.59
N ASP A 257 62.08 -2.64 -38.27
CA ASP A 257 61.82 -1.24 -37.93
C ASP A 257 60.34 -0.88 -38.16
N GLU A 258 59.73 -1.38 -39.23
CA GLU A 258 58.28 -1.28 -39.47
C GLU A 258 57.47 -1.96 -38.36
N TYR A 259 57.86 -3.18 -37.95
CA TYR A 259 57.25 -3.85 -36.80
C TYR A 259 57.37 -3.04 -35.51
N ASN A 260 58.55 -2.47 -35.21
CA ASN A 260 58.75 -1.68 -33.99
C ASN A 260 57.92 -0.39 -34.01
N ALA A 261 57.82 0.28 -35.17
CA ALA A 261 56.97 1.46 -35.33
C ALA A 261 55.49 1.12 -35.13
N TYR A 262 55.03 0.01 -35.72
CA TYR A 262 53.65 -0.45 -35.56
C TYR A 262 53.36 -0.90 -34.12
N LYS A 263 54.32 -1.55 -33.47
CA LYS A 263 54.23 -1.95 -32.06
C LYS A 263 53.98 -0.75 -31.15
N LYS A 264 54.67 0.36 -31.39
CA LYS A 264 54.46 1.59 -30.62
C LYS A 264 53.03 2.13 -30.81
N LEU A 265 52.52 2.15 -32.05
CA LEU A 265 51.13 2.56 -32.33
C LEU A 265 50.10 1.65 -31.64
N TYR A 266 50.39 0.35 -31.55
CA TYR A 266 49.54 -0.60 -30.83
C TYR A 266 49.58 -0.36 -29.32
N GLU A 267 50.76 -0.15 -28.73
CA GLU A 267 50.90 0.18 -27.30
C GLU A 267 50.16 1.48 -26.93
N ASP A 268 50.30 2.54 -27.74
CA ASP A 268 49.57 3.80 -27.54
C ASP A 268 48.04 3.61 -27.64
N ALA A 269 47.56 2.75 -28.56
CA ALA A 269 46.14 2.43 -28.68
C ALA A 269 45.61 1.62 -27.49
N LEU A 270 46.45 0.77 -26.90
CA LEU A 270 46.12 -0.09 -25.76
C LEU A 270 45.98 0.74 -24.47
N GLU A 271 46.84 1.74 -24.28
CA GLU A 271 46.72 2.71 -23.18
C GLU A 271 45.40 3.50 -23.27
N LYS A 272 45.09 4.05 -24.45
CA LYS A 272 43.84 4.77 -24.67
C LYS A 272 42.60 3.90 -24.44
N TYR A 273 42.64 2.64 -24.88
CA TYR A 273 41.54 1.70 -24.63
C TYR A 273 41.34 1.44 -23.13
N ALA A 274 42.43 1.38 -22.35
CA ALA A 274 42.34 1.23 -20.90
C ALA A 274 41.67 2.44 -20.24
N GLU A 275 42.01 3.68 -20.66
CA GLU A 275 41.34 4.90 -20.20
C GLU A 275 39.84 4.91 -20.55
N ASP A 276 39.49 4.53 -21.79
CA ASP A 276 38.09 4.44 -22.23
C ASP A 276 37.30 3.38 -21.43
N THR A 277 37.95 2.28 -21.05
CA THR A 277 37.37 1.23 -20.20
C THR A 277 37.12 1.75 -18.78
N GLU A 278 38.09 2.45 -18.18
CA GLU A 278 37.95 3.06 -16.84
C GLU A 278 36.80 4.07 -16.79
N LYS A 279 36.71 4.94 -17.81
CA LYS A 279 35.61 5.89 -17.95
C LYS A 279 34.25 5.20 -18.08
N THR A 280 34.18 4.08 -18.80
CA THR A 280 32.94 3.30 -18.92
C THR A 280 32.51 2.75 -17.58
N ILE A 281 33.45 2.23 -16.78
CA ILE A 281 33.19 1.73 -15.42
C ILE A 281 32.72 2.87 -14.50
N GLU A 282 33.33 4.05 -14.59
CA GLU A 282 32.93 5.22 -13.79
C GLU A 282 31.48 5.64 -14.10
N LEU A 283 31.12 5.72 -15.39
CA LEU A 283 29.76 6.06 -15.82
C LEU A 283 28.73 4.99 -15.42
N GLU A 284 29.07 3.70 -15.59
CA GLU A 284 28.22 2.59 -15.16
C GLU A 284 27.95 2.67 -13.65
N THR A 285 29.02 2.88 -12.87
CA THR A 285 28.95 2.97 -11.41
C THR A 285 28.12 4.17 -10.96
N GLY A 286 28.34 5.35 -11.55
CA GLY A 286 27.57 6.55 -11.23
C GLY A 286 26.08 6.40 -11.56
N TYR A 287 25.77 5.77 -12.69
CA TYR A 287 24.38 5.45 -13.07
C TYR A 287 23.72 4.48 -12.08
N GLU A 288 24.40 3.39 -11.69
CA GLU A 288 23.88 2.44 -10.70
C GLU A 288 23.66 3.10 -9.34
N GLU A 289 24.60 3.93 -8.87
CA GLU A 289 24.51 4.64 -7.60
C GLU A 289 23.34 5.63 -7.59
N ALA A 290 23.14 6.42 -8.65
CA ALA A 290 22.02 7.36 -8.77
C ALA A 290 20.66 6.63 -8.79
N ARG A 291 20.58 5.47 -9.48
CA ARG A 291 19.36 4.66 -9.52
C ARG A 291 19.02 4.06 -8.16
N ASP A 292 20.04 3.54 -7.45
CA ASP A 292 19.88 3.04 -6.09
C ASP A 292 19.43 4.14 -5.13
N GLU A 293 19.98 5.35 -5.28
CA GLU A 293 19.60 6.50 -4.46
C GLU A 293 18.14 6.90 -4.70
N LEU A 294 17.71 6.94 -5.96
CA LEU A 294 16.32 7.21 -6.33
C LEU A 294 15.35 6.20 -5.68
N GLU A 295 15.68 4.90 -5.71
CA GLU A 295 14.85 3.86 -5.08
C GLU A 295 14.72 4.08 -3.56
N ILE A 296 15.82 4.43 -2.90
CA ILE A 296 15.83 4.72 -1.46
C ILE A 296 14.98 5.94 -1.14
N MET A 297 15.13 7.03 -1.90
CA MET A 297 14.34 8.25 -1.69
C MET A 297 12.85 8.00 -1.93
N MET A 298 12.48 7.17 -2.92
CA MET A 298 11.09 6.80 -3.16
C MET A 298 10.49 5.98 -1.99
N GLU A 299 11.26 5.06 -1.39
CA GLU A 299 10.83 4.31 -0.18
C GLU A 299 10.62 5.28 0.99
N GLU A 300 11.55 6.22 1.20
CA GLU A 300 11.47 7.24 2.26
C GLU A 300 10.28 8.19 2.06
N LEU A 301 9.98 8.58 0.82
CA LEU A 301 8.82 9.41 0.49
C LEU A 301 7.50 8.73 0.89
N VAL A 302 7.38 7.43 0.62
CA VAL A 302 6.20 6.65 1.01
C VAL A 302 6.06 6.64 2.54
N ASP A 303 7.15 6.36 3.27
CA ASP A 303 7.15 6.35 4.72
C ASP A 303 6.76 7.72 5.32
N LEU A 304 7.27 8.83 4.75
CA LEU A 304 6.90 10.18 5.17
C LEU A 304 5.42 10.48 4.88
N LYS A 305 4.90 10.07 3.71
CA LYS A 305 3.47 10.25 3.37
C LYS A 305 2.56 9.47 4.32
N ASP A 306 2.94 8.25 4.69
CA ASP A 306 2.22 7.45 5.68
C ASP A 306 2.21 8.12 7.07
N ASN A 307 3.37 8.63 7.51
CA ASN A 307 3.47 9.37 8.77
C ASN A 307 2.60 10.65 8.74
N LEU A 308 2.52 11.33 7.59
CA LEU A 308 1.66 12.50 7.41
C LEU A 308 0.19 12.12 7.56
N GLU A 309 -0.23 10.99 7.01
CA GLU A 309 -1.59 10.48 7.17
C GLU A 309 -1.91 10.17 8.64
N LEU A 310 -0.99 9.51 9.35
CA LEU A 310 -1.14 9.23 10.78
C LEU A 310 -1.29 10.52 11.60
N LEU A 311 -0.44 11.52 11.37
CA LEU A 311 -0.54 12.81 12.06
C LEU A 311 -1.85 13.54 11.73
N LYS A 312 -2.35 13.44 10.49
CA LYS A 312 -3.68 14.00 10.13
C LYS A 312 -4.80 13.30 10.89
N ILE A 313 -4.71 11.98 11.09
CA ILE A 313 -5.65 11.22 11.90
C ILE A 313 -5.59 11.67 13.35
N GLU A 314 -4.39 11.81 13.93
CA GLU A 314 -4.20 12.31 15.29
C GLU A 314 -4.74 13.74 15.46
N MET A 315 -4.48 14.63 14.50
CA MET A 315 -5.00 15.99 14.49
C MET A 315 -6.54 16.00 14.46
N TRP A 316 -7.13 15.14 13.64
CA TRP A 316 -8.57 15.00 13.54
C TRP A 316 -9.16 14.46 14.85
N LYS A 317 -8.52 13.47 15.49
CA LYS A 317 -8.94 12.94 16.81
C LYS A 317 -8.82 13.98 17.92
N ALA A 318 -7.75 14.77 17.93
CA ALA A 318 -7.58 15.85 18.90
C ALA A 318 -8.60 16.98 18.72
N LYS A 319 -9.08 17.21 17.49
CA LYS A 319 -10.11 18.19 17.18
C LYS A 319 -11.53 17.71 17.50
N GLN A 320 -11.82 16.44 17.27
CA GLN A 320 -13.10 15.86 17.64
C GLN A 320 -13.19 15.65 19.15
N SER A 321 -14.36 15.93 19.71
CA SER A 321 -14.59 15.57 21.11
C SER A 321 -15.06 14.12 21.15
N ASN A 322 -14.21 13.21 21.62
CA ASN A 322 -14.61 11.82 21.92
C ASN A 322 -15.71 11.75 23.00
N GLN A 323 -16.09 12.90 23.55
CA GLN A 323 -17.22 13.09 24.45
C GLN A 323 -18.57 12.84 23.77
N PHE A 324 -18.73 13.21 22.49
CA PHE A 324 -20.03 13.15 21.81
C PHE A 324 -20.11 11.92 20.90
N ILE A 325 -21.11 11.07 21.12
CA ILE A 325 -21.46 9.94 20.25
C ILE A 325 -22.88 10.17 19.74
N SER A 326 -23.04 10.19 18.43
CA SER A 326 -24.27 10.51 17.72
C SER A 326 -24.79 9.26 17.04
N ILE A 327 -26.04 8.86 17.28
CA ILE A 327 -26.67 7.70 16.63
C ILE A 327 -27.77 8.19 15.71
N ARG A 328 -27.69 7.81 14.43
CA ARG A 328 -28.66 8.17 13.41
C ARG A 328 -29.09 6.92 12.64
N LEU A 329 -30.37 6.88 12.25
CA LEU A 329 -30.84 5.92 11.27
C LEU A 329 -30.46 6.38 9.86
N SER A 330 -30.03 5.45 9.01
CA SER A 330 -29.85 5.73 7.59
C SER A 330 -31.15 6.22 6.96
N GLY A 331 -31.04 7.02 5.89
CA GLY A 331 -32.22 7.53 5.18
C GLY A 331 -33.17 6.43 4.72
N THR A 332 -32.64 5.26 4.36
CA THR A 332 -33.44 4.08 4.01
C THR A 332 -34.23 3.53 5.19
N CYS A 333 -33.63 3.40 6.38
CA CYS A 333 -34.37 2.99 7.58
C CYS A 333 -35.50 3.97 7.91
N ILE A 334 -35.22 5.27 7.87
CA ILE A 334 -36.22 6.32 8.12
C ILE A 334 -37.41 6.16 7.16
N VAL A 335 -37.14 6.01 5.86
CA VAL A 335 -38.20 5.84 4.85
C VAL A 335 -39.00 4.56 5.08
N LEU A 336 -38.37 3.44 5.42
CA LEU A 336 -39.08 2.18 5.67
C LEU A 336 -40.01 2.29 6.89
N ILE A 337 -39.53 2.90 7.97
CA ILE A 337 -40.30 3.09 9.21
C ILE A 337 -41.44 4.09 8.98
N GLU A 338 -41.17 5.25 8.39
CA GLU A 338 -42.18 6.30 8.18
C GLU A 338 -43.32 5.82 7.28
N ASN A 339 -43.05 4.93 6.32
CA ASN A 339 -44.09 4.36 5.45
C ASN A 339 -44.72 3.05 5.98
N GLY A 340 -44.29 2.57 7.15
CA GLY A 340 -44.82 1.35 7.76
C GLY A 340 -44.51 0.06 6.98
N TYR A 341 -43.42 0.04 6.22
CA TYR A 341 -42.98 -1.16 5.52
C TYR A 341 -42.33 -2.17 6.49
N PRO A 342 -42.47 -3.49 6.26
CA PRO A 342 -41.72 -4.49 7.00
C PRO A 342 -40.21 -4.22 6.86
N ASN A 343 -39.52 -4.09 7.99
CA ASN A 343 -38.10 -3.80 8.01
C ASN A 343 -37.48 -4.36 9.30
N ASN A 344 -36.14 -4.48 9.29
CA ASN A 344 -35.37 -4.91 10.46
C ASN A 344 -34.71 -3.72 11.19
N CYS A 345 -34.97 -2.48 10.77
CA CYS A 345 -34.35 -1.30 11.37
C CYS A 345 -34.92 -1.05 12.77
N PRO A 346 -34.09 -0.64 13.73
CA PRO A 346 -34.58 -0.20 15.02
C PRO A 346 -35.25 1.16 14.86
N THR A 347 -36.29 1.41 15.65
CA THR A 347 -36.95 2.71 15.73
C THR A 347 -36.14 3.68 16.59
N TYR A 348 -36.30 4.97 16.38
CA TYR A 348 -35.71 5.98 17.26
C TYR A 348 -36.24 5.87 18.70
N GLN A 349 -37.47 5.39 18.90
CA GLN A 349 -37.98 5.07 20.24
C GLN A 349 -37.14 3.99 20.93
N GLU A 350 -36.84 2.89 20.25
CA GLU A 350 -36.00 1.81 20.78
C GLU A 350 -34.56 2.28 21.04
N LEU A 351 -33.97 3.04 20.11
CA LEU A 351 -32.63 3.59 20.26
C LEU A 351 -32.56 4.58 21.42
N LYS A 352 -33.57 5.43 21.57
CA LYS A 352 -33.67 6.39 22.66
C LYS A 352 -33.69 5.68 24.01
N ASP A 353 -34.57 4.70 24.16
CA ASP A 353 -34.74 3.99 25.43
C ASP A 353 -33.49 3.16 25.79
N ALA A 354 -32.74 2.69 24.79
CA ALA A 354 -31.53 1.88 24.99
C ALA A 354 -30.24 2.69 25.22
N PHE A 355 -30.09 3.85 24.58
CA PHE A 355 -28.78 4.52 24.46
C PHE A 355 -28.77 6.01 24.77
N ASP A 356 -29.88 6.73 24.64
CA ASP A 356 -29.86 8.19 24.78
C ASP A 356 -29.67 8.62 26.24
N ASN A 357 -28.72 9.51 26.50
CA ASN A 357 -28.47 10.04 27.85
C ASN A 357 -28.52 11.57 27.93
N THR A 358 -29.15 12.22 26.95
CA THR A 358 -29.23 13.69 26.88
C THR A 358 -30.37 14.28 27.71
N ASP A 359 -30.20 15.51 28.23
CA ASP A 359 -31.29 16.24 28.88
C ASP A 359 -32.24 16.83 27.81
N PRO A 360 -33.53 16.47 27.80
CA PRO A 360 -34.52 16.99 26.85
C PRO A 360 -34.64 18.52 26.84
N ARG A 361 -34.34 19.18 27.97
CA ARG A 361 -34.41 20.64 28.11
C ARG A 361 -33.23 21.35 27.43
N ILE A 362 -32.21 20.59 27.04
CA ILE A 362 -30.96 21.11 26.48
C ILE A 362 -30.83 20.66 25.04
N SER A 363 -30.92 19.36 24.78
CA SER A 363 -30.76 18.76 23.45
C SER A 363 -32.05 18.66 22.66
N GLY A 364 -33.20 19.06 23.22
CA GLY A 364 -34.52 18.86 22.63
C GLY A 364 -35.14 17.53 23.08
N GLY A 365 -36.47 17.55 23.23
CA GLY A 365 -37.26 16.37 23.56
C GLY A 365 -37.47 15.46 22.36
N PHE A 366 -38.46 14.58 22.46
CA PHE A 366 -38.88 13.73 21.36
C PHE A 366 -40.38 13.90 21.15
N SER A 367 -40.76 14.13 19.90
CA SER A 367 -42.14 14.21 19.46
C SER A 367 -42.45 13.14 18.42
N PRO A 368 -43.71 12.73 18.26
CA PRO A 368 -44.10 11.84 17.16
C PRO A 368 -43.69 12.44 15.81
N SER A 369 -43.14 11.59 14.94
CA SER A 369 -42.89 11.92 13.53
C SER A 369 -44.18 12.30 12.80
N GLU A 370 -44.06 12.99 11.65
CA GLU A 370 -45.22 13.40 10.86
C GLU A 370 -46.10 12.22 10.41
N SER A 371 -45.49 11.05 10.20
CA SER A 371 -46.18 9.80 9.86
C SER A 371 -46.84 9.12 11.08
N GLY A 372 -46.41 9.46 12.29
CA GLY A 372 -46.86 8.85 13.54
C GLY A 372 -46.31 7.44 13.81
N ASN A 373 -45.41 6.94 12.95
CA ASN A 373 -44.88 5.57 13.03
C ASN A 373 -43.62 5.46 13.91
N ASP A 374 -42.98 6.58 14.23
CA ASP A 374 -41.81 6.67 15.12
C ASP A 374 -41.74 8.07 15.77
N ILE A 375 -40.71 8.32 16.57
CA ILE A 375 -40.38 9.62 17.17
C ILE A 375 -39.24 10.32 16.43
N ARG A 376 -39.18 11.64 16.54
CA ARG A 376 -38.04 12.46 16.10
C ARG A 376 -37.61 13.39 17.22
N ARG A 377 -36.33 13.72 17.26
CA ARG A 377 -35.84 14.70 18.24
C ARG A 377 -36.32 16.09 17.87
N ASP A 378 -36.83 16.81 18.85
CA ASP A 378 -37.24 18.20 18.70
C ASP A 378 -36.02 19.11 18.50
N VAL A 379 -36.22 20.24 17.82
CA VAL A 379 -35.17 21.25 17.70
C VAL A 379 -34.71 21.67 19.10
N PRO A 380 -33.39 21.64 19.39
CA PRO A 380 -32.87 22.04 20.69
C PRO A 380 -33.31 23.46 21.05
N PRO A 381 -33.80 23.71 22.27
CA PRO A 381 -34.22 25.05 22.69
C PRO A 381 -33.04 26.03 22.81
N MET A 382 -31.80 25.53 22.80
CA MET A 382 -30.58 26.32 22.85
C MET A 382 -29.75 26.12 21.59
N GLU A 383 -29.36 27.22 20.93
CA GLU A 383 -28.56 27.18 19.68
C GLU A 383 -27.21 26.46 19.86
N LYS A 384 -26.55 26.64 21.02
CA LYS A 384 -25.24 26.05 21.33
C LYS A 384 -25.31 25.05 22.49
N HIS A 385 -26.33 24.19 22.48
CA HIS A 385 -26.59 23.21 23.53
C HIS A 385 -25.39 22.29 23.84
N TRP A 386 -24.50 22.02 22.87
CA TRP A 386 -23.28 21.23 23.11
C TRP A 386 -22.32 21.86 24.13
N LEU A 387 -22.27 23.20 24.24
CA LEU A 387 -21.41 23.90 25.21
C LEU A 387 -21.79 23.59 26.67
N TYR A 388 -23.03 23.19 26.92
CA TYR A 388 -23.45 22.72 28.24
C TYR A 388 -22.71 21.44 28.59
N TYR A 389 -22.68 20.49 27.66
CA TYR A 389 -22.04 19.21 27.87
C TYR A 389 -20.51 19.31 27.86
N GLU A 390 -19.92 20.20 27.05
CA GLU A 390 -18.46 20.40 27.06
C GLU A 390 -17.91 20.79 28.45
N GLN A 391 -18.73 21.37 29.33
CA GLN A 391 -18.37 21.67 30.73
C GLN A 391 -18.27 20.42 31.62
N LEU A 392 -18.67 19.25 31.10
CA LEU A 392 -18.67 17.95 31.77
C LEU A 392 -17.72 16.99 31.03
N PRO A 393 -16.40 17.28 30.97
CA PRO A 393 -15.45 16.59 30.08
C PRO A 393 -15.35 15.09 30.34
N ASN A 394 -15.64 14.65 31.57
CA ASN A 394 -15.59 13.24 31.97
C ASN A 394 -16.85 12.45 31.59
N TRP A 395 -17.88 13.09 31.02
CA TRP A 395 -19.13 12.44 30.68
C TRP A 395 -19.27 12.23 29.18
N LYS A 396 -19.39 10.96 28.76
CA LYS A 396 -19.74 10.59 27.39
C LYS A 396 -21.23 10.85 27.14
N ILE A 397 -21.52 11.66 26.12
CA ILE A 397 -22.87 12.06 25.73
C ILE A 397 -23.27 11.29 24.48
N ILE A 398 -24.26 10.41 24.63
CA ILE A 398 -24.84 9.62 23.55
C ILE A 398 -26.16 10.28 23.16
N THR A 399 -26.25 10.74 21.91
CA THR A 399 -27.43 11.40 21.37
C THR A 399 -28.01 10.63 20.21
N VAL A 400 -29.26 10.24 20.35
CA VAL A 400 -30.09 9.60 19.32
C VAL A 400 -30.85 10.68 18.55
N ASP A 401 -30.88 10.54 17.22
CA ASP A 401 -31.43 11.53 16.28
C ASP A 401 -30.88 12.96 16.52
N PRO A 402 -29.56 13.14 16.53
CA PRO A 402 -28.93 14.39 16.91
C PRO A 402 -29.19 15.52 15.90
N HIS A 403 -29.17 16.75 16.40
CA HIS A 403 -29.15 17.94 15.55
C HIS A 403 -27.84 18.00 14.73
N PRO A 404 -27.84 18.48 13.46
CA PRO A 404 -26.66 18.48 12.59
C PRO A 404 -25.38 19.08 13.18
N TYR A 405 -25.50 20.09 14.05
CA TYR A 405 -24.35 20.69 14.73
C TYR A 405 -23.66 19.73 15.72
N LEU A 406 -24.43 18.89 16.43
CA LEU A 406 -23.87 17.93 17.38
C LEU A 406 -23.21 16.76 16.65
N MET A 407 -23.78 16.35 15.50
CA MET A 407 -23.16 15.35 14.62
C MET A 407 -21.78 15.77 14.13
N GLN A 408 -21.57 17.06 13.85
CA GLN A 408 -20.27 17.57 13.38
C GLN A 408 -19.21 17.65 14.49
N LYS A 409 -19.62 17.58 15.75
CA LYS A 409 -18.75 17.75 16.92
C LYS A 409 -18.25 16.43 17.52
N GLY A 410 -18.95 15.33 17.21
CA GLY A 410 -18.71 14.02 17.78
C GLY A 410 -18.52 12.91 16.74
N LEU A 411 -18.48 11.70 17.27
CA LEU A 411 -18.41 10.45 16.54
C LEU A 411 -19.82 10.08 16.07
N LEU A 412 -19.99 9.66 14.82
CA LEU A 412 -21.28 9.32 14.23
C LEU A 412 -21.43 7.80 14.03
N ILE A 413 -22.53 7.24 14.51
CA ILE A 413 -22.99 5.88 14.22
C ILE A 413 -24.19 6.00 13.28
N ASP A 414 -24.05 5.48 12.07
CA ASP A 414 -25.13 5.39 11.08
C ASP A 414 -25.63 3.96 10.98
N VAL A 415 -26.91 3.76 11.30
CA VAL A 415 -27.56 2.44 11.33
C VAL A 415 -28.10 2.11 9.94
N ALA A 416 -27.51 1.11 9.30
CA ALA A 416 -27.86 0.65 7.97
C ALA A 416 -29.14 -0.21 7.98
N PRO A 417 -29.87 -0.30 6.86
CA PRO A 417 -31.10 -1.09 6.77
C PRO A 417 -30.88 -2.60 6.66
N MET A 418 -29.64 -3.01 6.41
CA MET A 418 -29.22 -4.40 6.23
C MET A 418 -27.87 -4.61 6.90
N THR A 419 -27.45 -5.87 7.05
CA THR A 419 -26.13 -6.20 7.56
C THR A 419 -25.04 -5.52 6.75
N VAL A 420 -24.23 -4.71 7.44
CA VAL A 420 -23.10 -4.00 6.85
C VAL A 420 -21.99 -5.00 6.55
N LYS A 421 -21.41 -4.90 5.35
CA LYS A 421 -20.27 -5.70 4.90
C LYS A 421 -19.25 -4.80 4.24
N SER A 422 -17.98 -4.94 4.62
CA SER A 422 -16.86 -4.24 3.97
C SER A 422 -15.76 -5.23 3.62
N VAL A 423 -15.33 -5.24 2.36
CA VAL A 423 -14.28 -6.13 1.86
C VAL A 423 -13.01 -5.32 1.71
N HIS A 424 -11.96 -5.72 2.41
CA HIS A 424 -10.64 -5.13 2.29
C HIS A 424 -9.76 -6.04 1.44
N LYS A 425 -9.10 -5.44 0.43
CA LYS A 425 -8.10 -6.14 -0.37
C LYS A 425 -6.83 -6.35 0.48
N PRO A 426 -6.16 -7.51 0.37
CA PRO A 426 -4.89 -7.72 1.05
C PRO A 426 -3.84 -6.76 0.50
N SER A 427 -3.02 -6.19 1.38
CA SER A 427 -1.96 -5.23 1.05
C SER A 427 -0.74 -5.85 0.35
N ILE A 428 -0.66 -7.18 0.23
CA ILE A 428 0.58 -7.89 -0.13
C ILE A 428 0.53 -8.53 -1.54
N ALA A 429 -0.61 -8.57 -2.22
CA ALA A 429 -0.72 -9.30 -3.49
C ALA A 429 -0.98 -8.38 -4.69
N GLN A 430 0.06 -8.24 -5.53
CA GLN A 430 0.11 -7.38 -6.72
C GLN A 430 -0.82 -7.83 -7.86
N ASP A 431 -1.43 -9.03 -7.77
CA ASP A 431 -2.22 -9.66 -8.83
C ASP A 431 -3.69 -9.96 -8.45
N CYS A 432 -4.20 -9.45 -7.31
CA CYS A 432 -5.58 -9.70 -6.88
C CYS A 432 -6.65 -8.84 -7.59
N ASP A 433 -6.25 -8.03 -8.58
CA ASP A 433 -7.14 -7.24 -9.43
C ASP A 433 -7.53 -7.95 -10.72
N ASP A 434 -6.80 -9.00 -11.11
CA ASP A 434 -7.05 -9.81 -12.31
C ASP A 434 -7.76 -11.13 -11.93
N PRO A 435 -9.07 -11.29 -12.23
CA PRO A 435 -9.86 -12.44 -11.80
C PRO A 435 -9.33 -13.77 -12.35
N ASP A 436 -8.57 -13.76 -13.46
CA ASP A 436 -7.99 -14.96 -14.07
C ASP A 436 -6.66 -15.38 -13.38
N LYS A 437 -6.07 -14.52 -12.55
CA LYS A 437 -4.80 -14.76 -11.83
C LYS A 437 -4.92 -14.71 -10.31
N ALA A 438 -6.08 -14.36 -9.78
CA ALA A 438 -6.37 -14.24 -8.34
C ALA A 438 -6.48 -15.60 -7.61
N ILE A 439 -5.54 -16.53 -7.85
CA ILE A 439 -5.48 -17.81 -7.14
C ILE A 439 -4.72 -17.60 -5.83
N GLY A 440 -5.42 -17.73 -4.70
CA GLY A 440 -4.83 -17.61 -3.35
C GLY A 440 -4.94 -16.23 -2.71
N CYS A 441 -5.74 -15.32 -3.26
CA CYS A 441 -6.05 -14.04 -2.63
C CYS A 441 -6.97 -14.25 -1.42
N GLU A 442 -6.47 -13.99 -0.21
CA GLU A 442 -7.27 -13.92 1.00
C GLU A 442 -7.86 -12.51 1.14
N TYR A 443 -9.20 -12.42 1.22
CA TYR A 443 -9.89 -11.15 1.44
C TYR A 443 -10.33 -11.04 2.90
N ASP A 444 -10.10 -9.86 3.47
CA ASP A 444 -10.58 -9.53 4.81
C ASP A 444 -12.00 -8.97 4.69
N VAL A 445 -13.01 -9.74 5.10
CA VAL A 445 -14.40 -9.26 5.15
C VAL A 445 -14.75 -8.86 6.58
N GLN A 446 -15.16 -7.61 6.76
CA GLN A 446 -15.78 -7.10 7.98
C GLN A 446 -17.30 -7.22 7.88
N TYR A 447 -17.91 -7.66 8.97
CA TYR A 447 -19.36 -7.74 9.12
C TYR A 447 -19.81 -6.90 10.31
N ASP A 448 -21.07 -6.51 10.27
CA ASP A 448 -21.86 -5.95 11.37
C ASP A 448 -21.49 -4.51 11.77
N ILE A 449 -20.21 -4.21 11.94
CA ILE A 449 -19.67 -2.90 12.33
C ILE A 449 -18.50 -2.54 11.42
N VAL A 450 -18.59 -1.39 10.75
CA VAL A 450 -17.51 -0.85 9.91
C VAL A 450 -17.20 0.57 10.36
N ILE A 451 -16.04 0.75 11.00
CA ILE A 451 -15.55 2.06 11.47
C ILE A 451 -14.56 2.61 10.46
N ASP A 452 -14.65 3.91 10.18
CA ASP A 452 -13.73 4.59 9.27
C ASP A 452 -12.32 4.73 9.85
N LYS A 453 -11.34 5.04 8.99
CA LYS A 453 -9.93 5.16 9.40
C LYS A 453 -9.67 6.26 10.43
N TYR A 454 -10.60 7.20 10.54
CA TYR A 454 -10.52 8.32 11.47
C TYR A 454 -11.12 7.99 12.84
N CYS A 455 -11.88 6.89 12.99
CA CYS A 455 -12.69 6.59 14.17
C CYS A 455 -13.80 7.64 14.41
N GLY A 456 -14.28 8.30 13.35
CA GLY A 456 -15.33 9.31 13.39
C GLY A 456 -16.67 8.89 12.87
N HIS A 457 -16.69 7.81 12.11
CA HIS A 457 -17.90 7.30 11.52
C HIS A 457 -17.93 5.78 11.62
N ALA A 458 -19.03 5.24 12.14
CA ALA A 458 -19.31 3.82 12.18
C ALA A 458 -20.59 3.54 11.38
N SER A 459 -20.51 2.66 10.39
CA SER A 459 -21.67 2.06 9.75
C SER A 459 -22.00 0.76 10.46
N VAL A 460 -23.21 0.64 10.99
CA VAL A 460 -23.58 -0.49 11.85
C VAL A 460 -24.85 -1.15 11.35
N SER A 461 -24.92 -2.47 11.51
CA SER A 461 -26.10 -3.27 11.17
C SER A 461 -27.30 -2.91 12.06
N PRO A 462 -28.52 -3.21 11.61
CA PRO A 462 -29.73 -2.72 12.28
C PRO A 462 -30.07 -3.39 13.62
N ASP A 463 -29.17 -4.19 14.19
CA ASP A 463 -29.41 -4.85 15.47
C ASP A 463 -28.83 -4.04 16.66
N LEU A 464 -29.59 -3.98 17.76
CA LEU A 464 -29.21 -3.23 18.97
C LEU A 464 -27.89 -3.70 19.57
N LYS A 465 -27.51 -4.97 19.37
CA LYS A 465 -26.27 -5.52 19.90
C LYS A 465 -25.05 -4.93 19.20
N SER A 466 -25.04 -4.94 17.87
CA SER A 466 -23.98 -4.33 17.06
C SER A 466 -23.85 -2.83 17.34
N ILE A 467 -24.97 -2.13 17.51
CA ILE A 467 -24.98 -0.71 17.88
C ILE A 467 -24.33 -0.50 19.25
N GLY A 468 -24.69 -1.30 20.26
CA GLY A 468 -24.07 -1.25 21.58
C GLY A 468 -22.58 -1.59 21.57
N GLU A 469 -22.15 -2.55 20.74
CA GLU A 469 -20.74 -2.88 20.55
C GLU A 469 -19.97 -1.73 19.88
N ALA A 470 -20.55 -1.08 18.87
CA ALA A 470 -19.96 0.09 18.22
C ALA A 470 -19.79 1.27 19.19
N ILE A 471 -20.79 1.55 20.04
CA ILE A 471 -20.69 2.58 21.09
C ILE A 471 -19.52 2.29 22.02
N LYS A 472 -19.39 1.04 22.52
CA LYS A 472 -18.28 0.64 23.40
C LYS A 472 -16.92 0.82 22.74
N GLN A 473 -16.81 0.53 21.44
CA GLN A 473 -15.58 0.71 20.68
C GLN A 473 -15.21 2.19 20.52
N LEU A 474 -16.18 3.03 20.16
CA LEU A 474 -15.98 4.48 20.05
C LEU A 474 -15.66 5.13 21.41
N MET A 475 -16.25 4.63 22.51
CA MET A 475 -15.91 5.08 23.87
C MET A 475 -14.46 4.81 24.26
N LYS A 476 -13.85 3.75 23.70
CA LYS A 476 -12.44 3.38 23.89
C LYS A 476 -11.51 4.08 22.88
N ASP A 477 -11.98 5.13 22.20
CA ASP A 477 -11.25 5.92 21.19
C ASP A 477 -10.70 5.08 20.01
N CYS A 478 -11.32 3.92 19.78
CA CYS A 478 -10.78 2.88 18.91
C CYS A 478 -9.32 2.56 19.29
N HIS A 479 -9.07 2.17 20.56
CA HIS A 479 -7.82 1.55 21.02
C HIS A 479 -8.02 0.06 21.34
N ASN A 480 -7.02 -0.76 21.02
CA ASN A 480 -7.05 -2.21 21.27
C ASN A 480 -6.64 -2.50 22.73
N GLU A 481 -7.27 -3.49 23.37
CA GLU A 481 -7.06 -3.78 24.82
C GLU A 481 -5.61 -4.18 25.18
N ASN A 482 -4.79 -4.57 24.20
CA ASN A 482 -3.45 -5.12 24.41
C ASN A 482 -2.30 -4.26 23.86
N THR A 483 -2.57 -3.16 23.15
CA THR A 483 -1.53 -2.28 22.56
C THR A 483 -1.98 -0.82 22.53
N LYS A 484 -1.04 0.12 22.76
CA LYS A 484 -1.24 1.58 22.55
C LYS A 484 -1.15 2.00 21.07
N GLU A 485 -1.03 1.04 20.15
CA GLU A 485 -0.95 1.31 18.72
C GLU A 485 -2.35 1.52 18.14
N LEU A 486 -2.46 2.40 17.14
CA LEU A 486 -3.68 2.58 16.36
C LEU A 486 -3.90 1.31 15.55
N ASP A 487 -4.80 0.45 16.01
CA ASP A 487 -5.14 -0.75 15.26
C ASP A 487 -6.37 -0.49 14.42
N LEU A 488 -6.30 -0.69 13.10
CA LEU A 488 -7.50 -0.71 12.25
C LEU A 488 -8.19 -2.09 12.30
N SER A 489 -7.72 -3.01 13.16
CA SER A 489 -8.16 -4.40 13.24
C SER A 489 -9.33 -4.65 14.22
N TRP A 490 -10.37 -3.81 14.22
CA TRP A 490 -11.67 -4.14 14.86
C TRP A 490 -12.44 -5.25 14.11
N LYS A 491 -11.73 -5.98 13.25
CA LYS A 491 -12.22 -6.93 12.26
C LYS A 491 -12.57 -8.25 12.96
N LYS A 492 -13.84 -8.66 12.90
CA LYS A 492 -14.15 -10.10 12.93
C LYS A 492 -13.69 -10.68 11.59
N LEU A 493 -12.41 -11.06 11.54
CA LEU A 493 -11.78 -11.63 10.35
C LEU A 493 -12.34 -13.03 10.11
N ILE A 494 -13.04 -13.20 8.99
CA ILE A 494 -13.33 -14.53 8.44
C ILE A 494 -12.51 -14.64 7.16
N THR A 495 -11.50 -15.49 7.15
CA THR A 495 -10.80 -15.89 5.94
C THR A 495 -11.71 -16.86 5.18
N MET A 496 -12.18 -16.46 4.01
CA MET A 496 -12.94 -17.37 3.14
C MET A 496 -11.95 -18.14 2.25
N PRO A 497 -11.83 -19.48 2.38
CA PRO A 497 -11.15 -20.26 1.37
C PRO A 497 -11.97 -20.22 0.07
N ILE A 498 -11.28 -20.08 -1.08
CA ILE A 498 -11.86 -19.92 -2.43
C ILE A 498 -12.79 -21.08 -2.83
N TYR A 499 -12.80 -22.19 -2.10
CA TYR A 499 -13.70 -23.32 -2.32
C TYR A 499 -14.65 -23.52 -1.13
N ASP A 500 -15.61 -22.62 -0.95
CA ASP A 500 -16.82 -22.98 -0.23
C ASP A 500 -18.07 -22.59 -1.03
N PRO A 501 -18.79 -23.56 -1.63
CA PRO A 501 -19.97 -23.31 -2.46
C PRO A 501 -21.23 -23.02 -1.62
N TYR A 502 -21.10 -22.48 -0.41
CA TYR A 502 -22.27 -22.08 0.37
C TYR A 502 -22.79 -20.73 -0.11
N ARG A 503 -23.82 -20.87 -0.96
CA ARG A 503 -24.86 -19.88 -1.25
C ARG A 503 -25.08 -18.94 -0.06
N VAL A 504 -24.89 -17.66 -0.32
CA VAL A 504 -25.56 -16.58 0.39
C VAL A 504 -27.06 -16.80 0.21
N TYR A 505 -27.77 -17.10 1.30
CA TYR A 505 -29.19 -16.83 1.47
C TYR A 505 -29.34 -15.67 2.44
#